data_AF-A0A1J5GQX9-F1
#
_entry.id   AF-A0A1J5GQX9-F1
#
_cell.length_a   1.000
_cell.length_b   1.000
_cell.length_c   1.000
_cell.angle_alpha   90.00
_cell.angle_beta   90.00
_cell.angle_gamma   90.00
#
_symmetry.space_group_name_H-M   'P 1'
#
loop_
_entity.id
_entity.type
_entity.pdbx_description
1 polymer ?
#
loop_
_entity_poly.entity_id
_entity_poly.type
_entity_poly.pdbx_seq_one_letter_code
_entity_poly.pdbx_strand_id
1 'polypeptide(L)'
;MAYKNKEKERQNKKGYYQRNKEKILKRMRLYGKKWYQKNKEKVQLRHREYYRGNWEKIAQYHKKWYQKNRKKILQQSKEYYQKNREKVEWRHKNYNQKNKEEILRYKGEWQKYRRKTDPKYRLDENMGSAIARSLKGKKDRKGWEILVGYTLRELMEYLEKQFNSKMNWGNYGSYWVVDHVKPKSLFNYTTPNDFEFKQCWALKNLQSLEKIKNIKKKNCYIG
;
A
#
# COMPACT_ATOMS: atom_id res chain seq x y z
N MET A 1 -53.61 -56.42 4.45
CA MET A 1 -52.95 -56.60 3.13
C MET A 1 -52.52 -55.31 2.42
N ALA A 2 -52.61 -54.11 3.02
CA ALA A 2 -52.30 -52.84 2.34
C ALA A 2 -50.79 -52.44 2.30
N TYR A 3 -49.93 -53.08 3.12
CA TYR A 3 -48.51 -52.71 3.23
C TYR A 3 -47.61 -53.28 2.11
N LYS A 4 -47.91 -54.48 1.59
CA LYS A 4 -47.13 -55.12 0.50
C LYS A 4 -47.16 -54.31 -0.82
N ASN A 5 -48.17 -53.47 -1.02
CA ASN A 5 -48.35 -52.72 -2.27
C ASN A 5 -47.50 -51.42 -2.32
N LYS A 6 -47.36 -50.73 -1.18
CA LYS A 6 -46.54 -49.51 -1.06
C LYS A 6 -45.04 -49.79 -1.20
N GLU A 7 -44.59 -50.94 -0.71
CA GLU A 7 -43.18 -51.32 -0.78
C GLU A 7 -42.75 -51.69 -2.21
N LYS A 8 -43.63 -52.40 -2.94
CA LYS A 8 -43.47 -52.71 -4.37
C LYS A 8 -43.45 -51.44 -5.22
N GLU A 9 -44.33 -50.47 -4.96
CA GLU A 9 -44.28 -49.16 -5.60
C GLU A 9 -42.98 -48.41 -5.33
N ARG A 10 -42.48 -48.44 -4.08
CA ARG A 10 -41.24 -47.76 -3.70
C ARG A 10 -40.03 -48.37 -4.39
N GLN A 11 -39.97 -49.69 -4.47
CA GLN A 11 -38.93 -50.42 -5.22
C GLN A 11 -39.00 -50.11 -6.72
N ASN A 12 -40.19 -50.08 -7.31
CA ASN A 12 -40.39 -49.71 -8.71
C ASN A 12 -39.96 -48.27 -9.01
N LYS A 13 -40.34 -47.30 -8.16
CA LYS A 13 -39.91 -45.89 -8.27
C LYS A 13 -38.38 -45.77 -8.13
N LYS A 14 -37.77 -46.51 -7.20
CA LYS A 14 -36.30 -46.54 -7.00
C LYS A 14 -35.58 -47.11 -8.23
N GLY A 15 -36.07 -48.24 -8.77
CA GLY A 15 -35.51 -48.85 -9.98
C GLY A 15 -35.67 -47.96 -11.22
N TYR A 16 -36.83 -47.29 -11.38
CA TYR A 16 -37.03 -46.29 -12.43
C TYR A 16 -36.06 -45.11 -12.31
N TYR A 17 -35.90 -44.57 -11.09
CA TYR A 17 -34.96 -43.48 -10.83
C TYR A 17 -33.52 -43.90 -11.12
N GLN A 18 -33.09 -45.10 -10.70
CA GLN A 18 -31.74 -45.60 -10.97
C GLN A 18 -31.49 -45.77 -12.48
N ARG A 19 -32.43 -46.35 -13.23
CA ARG A 19 -32.31 -46.51 -14.69
C ARG A 19 -32.33 -45.18 -15.46
N ASN A 20 -32.95 -44.13 -14.90
CA ASN A 20 -33.10 -42.83 -15.57
C ASN A 20 -32.31 -41.70 -14.90
N LYS A 21 -31.46 -42.01 -13.92
CA LYS A 21 -30.82 -41.03 -13.01
C LYS A 21 -30.11 -39.93 -13.77
N GLU A 22 -29.27 -40.29 -14.74
CA GLU A 22 -28.50 -39.32 -15.51
C GLU A 22 -29.40 -38.38 -16.33
N LYS A 23 -30.41 -38.92 -17.00
CA LYS A 23 -31.38 -38.16 -17.81
C LYS A 23 -32.19 -37.20 -16.94
N ILE A 24 -32.64 -37.66 -15.77
CA ILE A 24 -33.36 -36.86 -14.78
C ILE A 24 -32.46 -35.72 -14.26
N LEU A 25 -31.23 -36.03 -13.84
CA LEU A 25 -30.28 -35.03 -13.33
C LEU A 25 -29.86 -34.01 -14.39
N LYS A 26 -29.69 -34.45 -15.65
CA LYS A 26 -29.39 -33.55 -16.77
C LYS A 26 -30.56 -32.59 -17.03
N ARG A 27 -31.80 -33.09 -17.03
CA ARG A 27 -33.01 -32.27 -17.17
C ARG A 27 -33.16 -31.29 -16.02
N MET A 28 -32.94 -31.72 -14.77
CA MET A 28 -32.98 -30.85 -13.59
C MET A 28 -31.93 -29.74 -13.65
N ARG A 29 -30.69 -30.05 -14.05
CA ARG A 29 -29.63 -29.03 -14.24
C ARG A 29 -30.01 -28.01 -15.31
N LEU A 30 -30.51 -28.47 -16.46
CA LEU A 30 -30.95 -27.58 -17.54
C LEU A 30 -32.13 -26.69 -17.11
N TYR A 31 -33.11 -27.26 -16.42
CA TYR A 31 -34.24 -26.51 -15.89
C TYR A 31 -33.77 -25.47 -14.86
N GLY A 32 -32.92 -25.86 -13.90
CA GLY A 32 -32.35 -24.95 -12.92
C GLY A 32 -31.57 -23.80 -13.56
N LYS A 33 -30.78 -24.09 -14.62
CA LYS A 33 -30.06 -23.05 -15.37
C LYS A 33 -31.02 -22.08 -16.07
N LYS A 34 -32.05 -22.59 -16.75
CA LYS A 34 -33.07 -21.75 -17.42
C LYS A 34 -33.84 -20.89 -16.41
N TRP A 35 -34.24 -21.47 -15.28
CA TRP A 35 -34.93 -20.77 -14.21
C TRP A 35 -34.05 -19.68 -13.60
N TYR A 36 -32.79 -19.98 -13.28
CA TYR A 36 -31.85 -19.00 -12.75
C TYR A 36 -31.62 -17.86 -13.74
N GLN A 37 -31.45 -18.15 -15.03
CA GLN A 37 -31.27 -17.11 -16.04
C GLN A 37 -32.48 -16.16 -16.11
N LYS A 38 -33.70 -16.70 -16.05
CA LYS A 38 -34.94 -15.90 -16.06
C LYS A 38 -35.17 -15.11 -14.76
N ASN A 39 -34.56 -15.53 -13.65
CA ASN A 39 -34.76 -14.92 -12.32
C ASN A 39 -33.48 -14.27 -11.76
N LYS A 40 -32.43 -14.14 -12.56
CA LYS A 40 -31.08 -13.74 -12.11
C LYS A 40 -31.13 -12.42 -11.35
N GLU A 41 -31.80 -11.42 -11.89
CA GLU A 41 -31.91 -10.09 -11.30
C GLU A 41 -32.65 -10.13 -9.97
N LYS A 42 -33.78 -10.84 -9.89
CA LYS A 42 -34.55 -11.01 -8.65
C LYS A 42 -33.74 -11.71 -7.56
N VAL A 43 -32.98 -12.75 -7.93
CA VAL A 43 -32.10 -13.48 -6.99
C VAL A 43 -30.96 -12.57 -6.51
N GLN A 44 -30.32 -11.84 -7.41
CA GLN A 44 -29.22 -10.94 -7.08
C GLN A 44 -29.69 -9.74 -6.24
N LEU A 45 -30.87 -9.20 -6.52
CA LEU A 45 -31.47 -8.12 -5.75
C LEU A 45 -31.76 -8.58 -4.32
N ARG A 46 -32.46 -9.71 -4.15
CA ARG A 46 -32.73 -10.32 -2.84
C ARG A 46 -31.44 -10.57 -2.06
N HIS A 47 -30.40 -11.07 -2.73
CA HIS A 47 -29.10 -11.30 -2.10
C HIS A 47 -28.45 -9.98 -1.66
N ARG A 48 -28.47 -8.93 -2.49
CA ARG A 48 -27.96 -7.61 -2.12
C ARG A 48 -28.70 -7.01 -0.93
N GLU A 49 -30.03 -7.09 -0.91
CA GLU A 49 -30.86 -6.59 0.19
C GLU A 49 -30.58 -7.33 1.49
N TYR A 50 -30.48 -8.67 1.42
CA TYR A 50 -30.11 -9.49 2.56
C TYR A 50 -28.74 -9.10 3.11
N TYR A 51 -27.73 -8.95 2.25
CA TYR A 51 -26.40 -8.51 2.69
C TYR A 51 -26.46 -7.09 3.26
N ARG A 52 -27.16 -6.15 2.63
CA ARG A 52 -27.28 -4.77 3.12
C ARG A 52 -27.92 -4.71 4.52
N GLY A 53 -28.94 -5.52 4.79
CA GLY A 53 -29.59 -5.58 6.10
C GLY A 53 -28.85 -6.40 7.16
N ASN A 54 -27.87 -7.21 6.77
CA ASN A 54 -27.17 -8.14 7.68
C ASN A 54 -25.64 -8.03 7.64
N TRP A 55 -25.09 -7.01 6.97
CA TRP A 55 -23.66 -6.93 6.68
C TRP A 55 -22.81 -6.96 7.96
N GLU A 56 -23.25 -6.31 9.04
CA GLU A 56 -22.52 -6.30 10.31
C GLU A 56 -22.47 -7.69 10.94
N LYS A 57 -23.61 -8.40 11.01
CA LYS A 57 -23.67 -9.77 11.55
C LYS A 57 -22.82 -10.72 10.72
N ILE A 58 -22.88 -10.60 9.40
CA ILE A 58 -22.07 -11.38 8.45
C ILE A 58 -20.57 -11.08 8.67
N ALA A 59 -20.20 -9.80 8.73
CA ALA A 59 -18.81 -9.39 8.96
C ALA A 59 -18.26 -9.88 10.30
N GLN A 60 -19.04 -9.78 11.38
CA GLN A 60 -18.65 -10.30 12.69
C GLN A 60 -18.49 -11.82 12.69
N TYR A 61 -19.41 -12.54 12.07
CA TYR A 61 -19.30 -13.99 11.90
C TYR A 61 -18.04 -14.38 11.13
N HIS A 62 -17.79 -13.74 9.98
CA HIS A 62 -16.57 -14.00 9.18
C HIS A 62 -15.30 -13.63 9.93
N LYS A 63 -15.29 -12.55 10.73
CA LYS A 63 -14.16 -12.18 11.58
C LYS A 63 -13.86 -13.27 12.61
N LYS A 64 -14.87 -13.75 13.33
CA LYS A 64 -14.73 -14.84 14.31
C LYS A 64 -14.24 -16.14 13.65
N TRP A 65 -14.83 -16.48 12.50
CA TRP A 65 -14.42 -17.66 11.73
C TRP A 65 -12.96 -17.54 11.26
N TYR A 66 -12.57 -16.39 10.73
CA TYR A 66 -11.20 -16.14 10.28
C TYR A 66 -10.22 -16.24 11.45
N GLN A 67 -10.52 -15.64 12.61
CA GLN A 67 -9.67 -15.72 13.80
C GLN A 67 -9.45 -17.18 14.24
N LYS A 68 -10.53 -17.97 14.31
CA LYS A 68 -10.46 -19.39 14.67
C LYS A 68 -9.65 -20.22 13.65
N ASN A 69 -9.68 -19.85 12.38
CA ASN A 69 -9.03 -20.60 11.29
C ASN A 69 -7.73 -19.94 10.79
N ARG A 70 -7.26 -18.86 11.43
CA ARG A 70 -6.19 -18.00 10.93
C ARG A 70 -4.92 -18.79 10.61
N LYS A 71 -4.48 -19.65 11.55
CA LYS A 71 -3.27 -20.46 11.37
C LYS A 71 -3.38 -21.37 10.14
N LYS A 72 -4.50 -22.08 10.00
CA LYS A 72 -4.76 -22.98 8.87
C LYS A 72 -4.81 -22.21 7.54
N ILE A 73 -5.49 -21.08 7.49
CA ILE A 73 -5.61 -20.25 6.28
C ILE A 73 -4.23 -19.74 5.86
N LEU A 74 -3.44 -19.21 6.79
CA LEU A 74 -2.10 -18.72 6.50
C LEU A 74 -1.17 -19.84 6.02
N GLN A 75 -1.25 -21.01 6.65
CA GLN A 75 -0.47 -22.19 6.25
C GLN A 75 -0.83 -22.64 4.82
N GLN A 76 -2.12 -22.78 4.52
CA GLN A 76 -2.60 -23.13 3.18
C GLN A 76 -2.21 -22.08 2.13
N SER A 77 -2.29 -20.80 2.48
CA SER A 77 -1.86 -19.70 1.60
C SER A 77 -0.36 -19.78 1.31
N LYS A 78 0.46 -20.10 2.31
CA LYS A 78 1.91 -20.26 2.17
C LYS A 78 2.24 -21.45 1.26
N GLU A 79 1.61 -22.60 1.48
CA GLU A 79 1.78 -23.80 0.65
C GLU A 79 1.34 -23.55 -0.80
N TYR A 80 0.21 -22.88 -1.00
CA TYR A 80 -0.26 -22.50 -2.32
C TYR A 80 0.75 -21.58 -3.02
N TYR A 81 1.24 -20.55 -2.33
CA TYR A 81 2.24 -19.63 -2.89
C TYR A 81 3.53 -20.36 -3.25
N GLN A 82 4.04 -21.24 -2.39
CA GLN A 82 5.24 -22.03 -2.66
C GLN A 82 5.07 -22.91 -3.90
N LYS A 83 3.94 -23.62 -4.02
CA LYS A 83 3.66 -24.49 -5.17
C LYS A 83 3.37 -23.73 -6.47
N ASN A 84 2.94 -22.47 -6.38
CA ASN A 84 2.52 -21.67 -7.54
C ASN A 84 3.38 -20.41 -7.72
N ARG A 85 4.58 -20.38 -7.14
CA ARG A 85 5.42 -19.18 -7.05
C ARG A 85 5.65 -18.56 -8.41
N GLU A 86 6.11 -19.35 -9.38
CA GLU A 86 6.38 -18.90 -10.74
C GLU A 86 5.14 -18.33 -11.42
N LYS A 87 3.99 -18.99 -11.26
CA LYS A 87 2.72 -18.54 -11.83
C LYS A 87 2.27 -17.20 -11.22
N VAL A 88 2.45 -17.01 -9.92
CA VAL A 88 2.11 -15.76 -9.23
C VAL A 88 3.06 -14.65 -9.66
N GLU A 89 4.37 -14.90 -9.68
CA GLU A 89 5.38 -13.95 -10.13
C GLU A 89 5.17 -13.54 -11.60
N TRP A 90 4.88 -14.51 -12.49
CA TRP A 90 4.55 -14.25 -13.89
C TRP A 90 3.31 -13.35 -14.04
N ARG A 91 2.25 -13.62 -13.25
CA ARG A 91 1.03 -12.79 -13.24
C ARG A 91 1.32 -11.37 -12.79
N HIS A 92 2.07 -11.19 -11.70
CA HIS A 92 2.46 -9.87 -11.20
C HIS A 92 3.32 -9.12 -12.20
N LYS A 93 4.31 -9.79 -12.80
CA LYS A 93 5.18 -9.20 -13.83
C LYS A 93 4.37 -8.72 -15.03
N ASN A 94 3.48 -9.57 -15.56
CA ASN A 94 2.63 -9.22 -16.69
C ASN A 94 1.65 -8.10 -16.36
N TYR A 95 1.05 -8.10 -15.18
CA TYR A 95 0.18 -7.00 -14.75
C TYR A 95 0.96 -5.69 -14.68
N ASN A 96 2.12 -5.68 -14.04
CA ASN A 96 2.98 -4.50 -13.93
C ASN A 96 3.47 -4.01 -15.29
N GLN A 97 3.78 -4.91 -16.22
CA GLN A 97 4.21 -4.55 -17.57
C GLN A 97 3.07 -3.95 -18.39
N LYS A 98 1.89 -4.58 -18.39
CA LYS A 98 0.70 -4.10 -19.12
C LYS A 98 0.16 -2.78 -18.58
N ASN A 99 0.30 -2.54 -17.28
CA ASN A 99 -0.24 -1.34 -16.61
C ASN A 99 0.86 -0.36 -16.19
N LYS A 100 2.07 -0.48 -16.75
CA LYS A 100 3.25 0.29 -16.32
C LYS A 100 2.98 1.80 -16.33
N GLU A 101 2.41 2.30 -17.42
CA GLU A 101 2.12 3.72 -17.61
C GLU A 101 1.11 4.23 -16.59
N GLU A 102 0.02 3.50 -16.40
CA GLU A 102 -1.02 3.82 -15.42
C GLU A 102 -0.48 3.85 -13.99
N ILE A 103 0.32 2.84 -13.62
CA ILE A 103 0.97 2.74 -12.31
C ILE A 103 1.90 3.93 -12.09
N LEU A 104 2.71 4.30 -13.10
CA LEU A 104 3.63 5.43 -13.02
C LEU A 104 2.87 6.77 -12.96
N ARG A 105 1.77 6.91 -13.72
CA ARG A 105 0.91 8.09 -13.69
C ARG A 105 0.33 8.30 -12.30
N TYR A 106 -0.35 7.28 -11.77
CA TYR A 106 -0.95 7.32 -10.44
C TYR A 106 0.09 7.61 -9.36
N LYS A 107 1.26 6.95 -9.44
CA LYS A 107 2.37 7.20 -8.50
C LYS A 107 2.83 8.66 -8.56
N GLY A 108 3.00 9.21 -9.76
CA GLY A 108 3.41 10.59 -9.96
C GLY A 108 2.38 11.59 -9.43
N GLU A 109 1.10 11.37 -9.68
CA GLU A 109 0.01 12.20 -9.16
C GLU A 109 -0.07 12.18 -7.64
N TRP A 110 0.01 10.99 -7.05
CA TRP A 110 0.03 10.82 -5.60
C TRP A 110 1.24 11.53 -4.97
N GLN A 111 2.44 11.39 -5.56
CA GLN A 111 3.64 12.08 -5.08
C GLN A 111 3.49 13.61 -5.17
N LYS A 112 2.97 14.13 -6.29
CA LYS A 112 2.69 15.57 -6.45
C LYS A 112 1.71 16.08 -5.39
N TYR A 113 0.62 15.34 -5.18
CA TYR A 113 -0.38 15.66 -4.15
C TYR A 113 0.24 15.69 -2.75
N ARG A 114 0.98 14.65 -2.36
CA ARG A 114 1.63 14.57 -1.05
C ARG A 114 2.64 15.70 -0.84
N ARG A 115 3.47 16.03 -1.83
CA ARG A 115 4.41 17.16 -1.72
C ARG A 115 3.70 18.51 -1.52
N LYS A 116 2.51 18.69 -2.10
CA LYS A 116 1.70 19.90 -1.95
C LYS A 116 1.02 19.99 -0.58
N THR A 117 0.44 18.88 -0.12
CA THR A 117 -0.42 18.86 1.08
C THR A 117 0.32 18.57 2.39
N ASP A 118 1.48 17.92 2.31
CA ASP A 118 2.22 17.45 3.48
C ASP A 118 3.64 18.06 3.49
N PRO A 119 3.87 19.15 4.24
CA PRO A 119 5.20 19.74 4.42
C PRO A 119 6.23 18.77 5.00
N LYS A 120 5.82 17.85 5.87
CA LYS A 120 6.70 16.82 6.46
C LYS A 120 7.18 15.86 5.39
N TYR A 121 6.28 15.35 4.55
CA TYR A 121 6.66 14.50 3.39
C TYR A 121 7.61 15.22 2.44
N ARG A 122 7.36 16.50 2.17
CA ARG A 122 8.22 17.32 1.32
C ARG A 122 9.61 17.54 1.93
N LEU A 123 9.71 17.74 3.25
CA LEU A 123 10.98 17.88 3.96
C LEU A 123 11.78 16.57 3.90
N ASP A 124 11.14 15.45 4.22
CA ASP A 124 11.73 14.12 4.20
C ASP A 124 12.36 13.78 2.84
N GLU A 125 11.57 13.95 1.77
CA GLU A 125 12.02 13.73 0.39
C GLU A 125 13.16 14.68 0.00
N ASN A 126 13.12 15.94 0.44
CA ASN A 126 14.17 16.91 0.16
C ASN A 126 15.48 16.52 0.85
N MET A 127 15.44 16.12 2.11
CA MET A 127 16.62 15.67 2.87
C MET A 127 17.23 14.42 2.25
N GLY A 128 16.40 13.40 2.00
CA GLY A 128 16.84 12.17 1.36
C GLY A 128 17.48 12.41 -0.01
N SER A 129 16.85 13.24 -0.84
CA SER A 129 17.36 13.59 -2.18
C SER A 129 18.62 14.43 -2.14
N ALA A 130 18.76 15.34 -1.16
CA ALA A 130 19.94 16.19 -1.04
C ALA A 130 21.16 15.39 -0.57
N ILE A 131 21.00 14.51 0.42
CA ILE A 131 22.05 13.61 0.90
C ILE A 131 22.45 12.59 -0.18
N ALA A 132 21.47 12.03 -0.91
CA ALA A 132 21.78 11.10 -1.99
C ALA A 132 22.63 11.75 -3.09
N ARG A 133 22.31 13.00 -3.45
CA ARG A 133 23.09 13.78 -4.42
C ARG A 133 24.49 14.10 -3.93
N SER A 134 24.65 14.46 -2.65
CA SER A 134 26.00 14.77 -2.10
C SER A 134 26.91 13.54 -2.08
N LEU A 135 26.34 12.33 -1.95
CA LEU A 135 27.09 11.07 -1.91
C LEU A 135 27.32 10.42 -3.28
N LYS A 136 26.78 10.99 -4.38
CA LYS A 136 27.00 10.51 -5.76
C LYS A 136 26.79 8.99 -5.93
N GLY A 137 25.71 8.46 -5.35
CA GLY A 137 25.37 7.03 -5.40
C GLY A 137 25.92 6.17 -4.26
N LYS A 138 26.81 6.70 -3.41
CA LYS A 138 27.40 6.00 -2.25
C LYS A 138 26.52 6.00 -0.99
N LYS A 139 25.21 6.21 -1.15
CA LYS A 139 24.21 6.17 -0.06
C LYS A 139 23.85 4.73 0.36
N ASP A 140 24.23 3.74 -0.44
CA ASP A 140 24.06 2.31 -0.14
C ASP A 140 22.61 1.91 0.20
N ARG A 141 21.63 2.54 -0.48
CA ARG A 141 20.18 2.36 -0.25
C ARG A 141 19.71 2.62 1.20
N LYS A 142 20.56 3.16 2.07
CA LYS A 142 20.22 3.46 3.47
C LYS A 142 19.27 4.65 3.57
N GLY A 143 18.36 4.63 4.53
CA GLY A 143 17.52 5.77 4.90
C GLY A 143 18.39 6.95 5.35
N TRP A 144 17.99 8.19 5.08
CA TRP A 144 18.84 9.34 5.40
C TRP A 144 18.98 9.56 6.92
N GLU A 145 17.93 9.29 7.70
CA GLU A 145 17.94 9.37 9.17
C GLU A 145 19.04 8.49 9.78
N ILE A 146 19.23 7.27 9.26
CA ILE A 146 20.29 6.35 9.67
C ILE A 146 21.68 6.96 9.44
N LEU A 147 21.84 7.72 8.35
CA LEU A 147 23.14 8.30 7.98
C LEU A 147 23.49 9.52 8.82
N VAL A 148 22.52 10.27 9.30
CA VAL A 148 22.77 11.53 10.04
C VAL A 148 22.58 11.38 11.55
N GLY A 149 21.94 10.31 12.00
CA GLY A 149 21.79 10.00 13.42
C GLY A 149 20.67 10.76 14.13
N TYR A 150 19.72 11.33 13.38
CA TYR A 150 18.51 11.96 13.90
C TYR A 150 17.33 11.69 12.97
N THR A 151 16.14 11.82 13.53
CA THR A 151 14.85 11.58 12.88
C THR A 151 14.32 12.83 12.18
N LEU A 152 13.39 12.64 11.25
CA LEU A 152 12.61 13.71 10.64
C LEU A 152 11.89 14.57 11.68
N ARG A 153 11.39 13.95 12.77
CA ARG A 153 10.72 14.67 13.86
C ARG A 153 11.69 15.62 14.57
N GLU A 154 12.87 15.12 14.95
CA GLU A 154 13.89 15.95 15.62
C GLU A 154 14.37 17.09 14.70
N LEU A 155 14.52 16.84 13.40
CA LEU A 155 14.83 17.88 12.43
C LEU A 155 13.73 18.95 12.38
N MET A 156 12.47 18.55 12.34
CA MET A 156 11.34 19.49 12.34
C MET A 156 11.34 20.34 13.60
N GLU A 157 11.41 19.73 14.78
CA GLU A 157 11.45 20.43 16.07
C GLU A 157 12.64 21.40 16.16
N TYR A 158 13.80 21.00 15.64
CA TYR A 158 14.99 21.85 15.63
C TYR A 158 14.88 23.06 14.68
N LEU A 159 14.30 22.89 13.49
CA LEU A 159 14.10 23.98 12.52
C LEU A 159 13.00 24.95 12.96
N GLU A 160 11.95 24.44 13.60
CA GLU A 160 10.81 25.22 14.07
C GLU A 160 11.20 26.17 15.21
N LYS A 161 12.15 25.78 16.07
CA LYS A 161 12.74 26.66 17.09
C LYS A 161 13.43 27.92 16.52
N GLN A 162 13.79 27.90 15.24
CA GLN A 162 14.46 29.01 14.55
C GLN A 162 13.47 29.88 13.76
N PHE A 163 12.18 29.54 13.74
CA PHE A 163 11.19 30.29 12.98
C PHE A 163 11.01 31.70 13.54
N ASN A 164 10.94 32.68 12.63
CA ASN A 164 10.43 34.00 12.95
C ASN A 164 8.91 34.06 12.78
N SER A 165 8.30 35.21 13.08
CA SER A 165 6.85 35.43 13.00
C SER A 165 6.24 35.19 11.60
N LYS A 166 7.05 35.12 10.54
CA LYS A 166 6.60 34.89 9.16
C LYS A 166 6.82 33.45 8.69
N MET A 167 7.54 32.60 9.42
CA MET A 167 7.83 31.22 9.03
C MET A 167 6.82 30.24 9.61
N ASN A 168 6.37 29.29 8.79
CA ASN A 168 5.60 28.13 9.24
C ASN A 168 5.76 26.96 8.25
N TRP A 169 5.28 25.78 8.61
CA TRP A 169 5.39 24.62 7.74
C TRP A 169 4.60 24.75 6.42
N GLY A 170 3.51 25.53 6.40
CA GLY A 170 2.71 25.79 5.20
C GLY A 170 3.49 26.53 4.11
N ASN A 171 4.40 27.42 4.50
CA ASN A 171 5.23 28.20 3.58
C ASN A 171 6.68 27.68 3.41
N TYR A 172 6.95 26.44 3.84
CA TYR A 172 8.21 25.75 3.55
C TYR A 172 8.42 25.58 2.03
N GLY A 173 9.58 25.97 1.52
CA GLY A 173 9.96 25.94 0.10
C GLY A 173 9.48 27.13 -0.73
N SER A 174 8.45 27.84 -0.28
CA SER A 174 7.99 29.10 -0.89
C SER A 174 8.63 30.30 -0.21
N TYR A 175 8.52 30.42 1.11
CA TYR A 175 9.06 31.54 1.89
C TYR A 175 10.43 31.25 2.50
N TRP A 176 10.62 30.07 3.09
CA TRP A 176 11.87 29.66 3.73
C TRP A 176 12.32 28.27 3.27
N VAL A 177 13.60 27.96 3.45
CA VAL A 177 14.24 26.69 3.06
C VAL A 177 15.19 26.20 4.15
N VAL A 178 15.55 24.91 4.11
CA VAL A 178 16.66 24.38 4.91
C VAL A 178 17.97 24.80 4.27
N ASP A 179 18.76 25.58 4.99
CA ASP A 179 20.09 26.02 4.60
C ASP A 179 21.16 25.38 5.49
N HIS A 180 22.40 25.35 5.02
CA HIS A 180 23.55 24.95 5.84
C HIS A 180 24.26 26.20 6.36
N VAL A 181 24.47 26.34 7.67
CA VAL A 181 25.19 27.45 8.30
C VAL A 181 26.56 27.59 7.67
N LYS A 182 27.42 26.56 7.77
CA LYS A 182 28.60 26.37 6.93
C LYS A 182 28.18 25.69 5.61
N PRO A 183 28.40 26.32 4.45
CA PRO A 183 28.00 25.79 3.15
C PRO A 183 28.59 24.41 2.86
N LYS A 184 27.80 23.56 2.18
CA LYS A 184 28.22 22.20 1.75
C LYS A 184 29.52 22.18 0.95
N SER A 185 29.79 23.22 0.17
CA SER A 185 31.00 23.32 -0.67
C SER A 185 32.29 23.44 0.13
N LEU A 186 32.21 23.77 1.43
CA LEU A 186 33.36 23.88 2.32
C LEU A 186 33.62 22.60 3.14
N PHE A 187 32.93 21.51 2.79
CA PHE A 187 33.16 20.19 3.37
C PHE A 187 33.65 19.24 2.29
N ASN A 188 34.63 18.41 2.64
CA ASN A 188 35.19 17.37 1.82
C ASN A 188 34.81 15.99 2.37
N TYR A 189 33.90 15.31 1.69
CA TYR A 189 33.51 13.94 2.01
C TYR A 189 33.07 13.19 0.76
N THR A 190 33.20 11.87 0.83
CA THR A 190 32.81 10.91 -0.19
C THR A 190 31.83 9.87 0.34
N THR A 191 31.90 9.54 1.64
CA THR A 191 31.09 8.49 2.26
C THR A 191 30.27 9.03 3.43
N PRO A 192 29.17 8.34 3.82
CA PRO A 192 28.40 8.73 5.00
C PRO A 192 29.14 8.55 6.33
N ASN A 193 30.28 7.86 6.33
CA ASN A 193 31.08 7.61 7.54
C ASN A 193 32.15 8.70 7.76
N ASP A 194 32.38 9.56 6.77
CA ASP A 194 33.37 10.61 6.87
C ASP A 194 32.95 11.62 7.94
N PHE A 195 33.91 12.07 8.76
CA PHE A 195 33.64 13.05 9.81
C PHE A 195 33.01 14.32 9.25
N GLU A 196 33.53 14.85 8.14
CA GLU A 196 32.99 16.05 7.49
C GLU A 196 31.58 15.87 6.93
N PHE A 197 31.19 14.65 6.55
CA PHE A 197 29.79 14.36 6.18
C PHE A 197 28.88 14.56 7.39
N LYS A 198 29.25 14.02 8.55
CA LYS A 198 28.47 14.17 9.79
C LYS A 198 28.37 15.62 10.20
N GLN A 199 29.46 16.38 10.12
CA GLN A 199 29.47 17.81 10.44
C GLN A 199 28.62 18.63 9.46
N CYS A 200 28.72 18.34 8.16
CA CYS A 200 27.93 18.99 7.11
C CYS A 200 26.42 18.83 7.36
N TRP A 201 25.97 17.63 7.74
CA TRP A 201 24.56 17.28 7.87
C TRP A 201 24.05 17.27 9.33
N ALA A 202 24.87 17.65 10.30
CA ALA A 202 24.48 17.77 11.70
C ALA A 202 23.41 18.85 11.89
N LEU A 203 22.49 18.64 12.84
CA LEU A 203 21.45 19.63 13.17
C LEU A 203 22.04 21.03 13.41
N LYS A 204 23.15 21.11 14.17
CA LYS A 204 23.85 22.38 14.45
C LYS A 204 24.30 23.14 13.19
N ASN A 205 24.53 22.45 12.08
CA ASN A 205 24.91 23.06 10.82
C ASN A 205 23.71 23.32 9.90
N LEU A 206 22.48 22.95 10.27
CA LEU A 206 21.27 23.23 9.50
C LEU A 206 20.52 24.42 10.10
N GLN A 207 19.90 25.24 9.26
CA GLN A 207 19.08 26.36 9.71
C GLN A 207 17.86 26.57 8.83
N SER A 208 16.80 27.15 9.41
CA SER A 208 15.67 27.67 8.63
C SER A 208 16.00 29.10 8.17
N LEU A 209 16.08 29.30 6.86
CA LEU A 209 16.45 30.60 6.28
C LEU A 209 15.43 31.03 5.24
N GLU A 210 15.09 32.32 5.23
CA GLU A 210 14.27 32.89 4.16
C GLU A 210 14.89 32.57 2.80
N LYS A 211 14.07 32.13 1.85
CA LYS A 211 14.52 31.66 0.55
C LYS A 211 15.33 32.72 -0.20
N ILE A 212 14.90 33.98 -0.13
CA ILE A 212 15.58 35.12 -0.75
C ILE A 212 16.94 35.37 -0.07
N LYS A 213 17.00 35.30 1.27
CA LYS A 213 18.27 35.44 2.02
C LYS A 213 19.24 34.31 1.68
N ASN A 214 18.75 33.07 1.58
CA ASN A 214 19.54 31.92 1.18
C ASN A 214 20.15 32.09 -0.23
N ILE A 215 19.37 32.58 -1.20
CA ILE A 215 19.85 32.87 -2.56
C ILE A 215 20.97 33.92 -2.52
N LYS A 216 20.79 34.98 -1.72
CA LYS A 216 21.80 36.04 -1.55
C LYS A 216 23.07 35.55 -0.82
N LYS A 217 22.92 34.64 0.15
CA LYS A 217 24.03 34.08 0.95
C LYS A 217 25.06 33.33 0.10
N LYS A 218 24.62 32.62 -0.96
CA LYS A 218 25.50 31.77 -1.79
C LYS A 218 26.36 30.83 -0.91
N ASN A 219 27.68 30.80 -1.13
CA ASN A 219 28.64 30.05 -0.32
C ASN A 219 29.39 30.94 0.69
N CYS A 220 28.89 32.14 0.99
CA CYS A 220 29.50 33.02 1.97
C CYS A 220 29.32 32.42 3.37
N TYR A 221 30.44 32.26 4.08
CA TYR A 221 30.51 31.79 5.46
C TYR A 221 31.50 32.69 6.19
N ILE A 222 31.02 33.35 7.24
CA ILE A 222 31.86 34.07 8.19
C ILE A 222 31.94 33.14 9.39
N GLY A 223 33.11 32.50 9.52
CA GLY A 223 33.38 31.48 10.54
C GLY A 223 33.78 32.07 11.87
#